data_AF-A0A0H5SKI3-F1
#
_entry.id   AF-A0A0H5SKI3-F1
#
_cell.length_a   1.000
_cell.length_b   1.000
_cell.length_c   1.000
_cell.angle_alpha   90.00
_cell.angle_beta   90.00
_cell.angle_gamma   90.00
#
_symmetry.space_group_name_H-M   'P 1'
#
loop_
_entity.id
_entity.type
_entity.pdbx_description
1 polymer ?
#
loop_
_entity_poly.entity_id
_entity_poly.type
_entity_poly.pdbx_seq_one_letter_code
_entity_poly.pdbx_strand_id
1 'polypeptide(L)' 'MNEKKYICPICNSDKLFLKHEASYVYSYKIDSDAPGIKNTTTFSPYLYDRREQTSSREYLECDNCKTRYSGEMLYKFLK' A
#
# COMPACT_ATOMS: atom_id res chain seq x y z
N MET A 1 -15.94 -21.99 -21.50
CA MET A 1 -15.81 -20.65 -20.87
C MET A 1 -14.35 -20.25 -20.96
N ASN A 2 -13.99 -19.30 -21.84
CA ASN A 2 -12.63 -18.78 -21.89
C ASN A 2 -12.47 -17.79 -20.72
N GLU A 3 -11.88 -18.24 -19.62
CA GLU A 3 -11.40 -17.33 -18.59
C GLU A 3 -10.35 -16.42 -19.23
N LYS A 4 -10.59 -15.10 -19.21
CA LYS A 4 -9.57 -14.13 -19.61
C LYS A 4 -8.41 -14.26 -18.62
N LYS A 5 -7.37 -14.99 -19.00
CA LYS A 5 -6.16 -15.11 -18.19
C LYS A 5 -5.37 -13.81 -18.30
N TYR A 6 -5.18 -13.14 -17.18
CA TYR A 6 -4.29 -11.98 -17.10
C TYR A 6 -2.85 -12.48 -17.18
N ILE A 7 -2.13 -12.07 -18.23
CA ILE A 7 -0.78 -12.54 -18.51
C ILE A 7 0.18 -11.36 -18.45
N CYS A 8 1.30 -11.55 -17.78
CA CYS A 8 2.40 -10.59 -17.78
C CYS A 8 3.00 -10.49 -19.19
N PRO A 9 2.98 -9.31 -19.86
CA PRO A 9 3.52 -9.15 -21.20
C PRO A 9 5.05 -9.30 -21.30
N ILE A 10 5.76 -9.30 -20.17
CA ILE A 10 7.24 -9.40 -20.14
C ILE A 10 7.72 -10.85 -20.07
N CYS A 11 7.03 -11.70 -19.29
CA CYS A 11 7.48 -13.08 -19.05
C CYS A 11 6.40 -14.15 -19.29
N ASN A 12 5.22 -13.74 -19.76
CA ASN A 12 4.08 -14.60 -20.06
C ASN A 12 3.55 -15.42 -18.85
N SER A 13 3.91 -15.02 -17.63
CA SER A 13 3.37 -15.60 -16.38
C SER A 13 1.95 -15.11 -16.12
N ASP A 14 1.10 -15.99 -15.60
CA ASP A 14 -0.26 -15.70 -15.13
C ASP A 14 -0.33 -15.33 -13.64
N LYS A 15 0.81 -15.38 -12.93
CA LYS A 15 0.91 -14.99 -11.52
C LYS A 15 1.11 -13.49 -11.39
N LEU A 16 0.00 -12.78 -11.20
CA LEU A 16 -0.05 -11.33 -11.00
C LEU A 16 -0.72 -11.01 -9.66
N PHE A 17 -0.17 -10.01 -8.95
CA PHE A 17 -0.73 -9.50 -7.69
C PHE A 17 -1.13 -8.04 -7.83
N LEU A 18 -2.37 -7.71 -7.46
CA LEU A 18 -2.77 -6.31 -7.23
C LEU A 18 -2.28 -5.90 -5.84
N LYS A 19 -1.50 -4.83 -5.77
CA LYS A 19 -0.93 -4.32 -4.53
C LYS A 19 -1.36 -2.88 -4.30
N HIS A 20 -1.74 -2.58 -3.06
CA HIS A 20 -1.94 -1.23 -2.55
C HIS A 20 -0.81 -0.95 -1.54
N GLU A 21 -0.01 0.07 -1.82
CA GLU A 21 1.11 0.50 -0.98
C GLU A 21 0.83 1.93 -0.49
N ALA A 22 0.86 2.11 0.82
CA ALA A 22 0.60 3.39 1.45
C ALA A 22 1.62 3.66 2.56
N SER A 23 2.09 4.91 2.63
CA SER A 23 2.97 5.40 3.70
C SER A 23 2.22 6.38 4.60
N TYR A 24 2.45 6.27 5.90
CA TYR A 24 1.81 7.11 6.92
C TYR A 24 2.82 7.72 7.86
N VAL A 25 2.56 8.97 8.29
CA VAL A 25 3.23 9.64 9.40
C VAL A 25 2.28 9.68 10.59
N TYR A 26 2.76 9.19 11.73
CA TYR A 26 2.05 9.22 13.00
C TYR A 26 2.66 10.29 13.89
N SER A 27 1.83 11.21 14.38
CA SER A 27 2.27 12.33 15.21
C SER A 27 1.66 12.26 16.61
N TYR A 28 2.47 12.67 17.59
CA TYR A 28 2.15 12.69 19.01
C TYR A 28 2.51 14.08 19.55
N LYS A 29 1.59 14.71 20.27
CA LYS A 29 1.82 16.00 20.91
C LYS A 29 2.49 15.78 22.26
N ILE A 30 3.73 16.22 22.41
CA ILE A 30 4.42 16.13 23.70
C ILE A 30 3.88 17.25 24.60
N ASP A 31 3.35 16.88 25.76
CA ASP A 31 3.01 17.78 26.86
C ASP A 31 3.68 17.30 28.17
N SER A 32 3.29 17.88 29.31
CA SER A 32 3.92 17.63 30.60
C SER A 32 3.84 16.19 31.09
N ASP A 33 2.94 15.35 30.54
CA ASP A 33 2.69 13.97 31.00
C ASP A 33 3.21 12.87 30.03
N ALA A 34 4.09 13.24 29.08
CA ALA A 34 4.73 12.32 28.12
C ALA A 34 3.75 11.57 27.17
N PRO A 35 4.27 10.77 26.23
CA PRO A 35 4.36 11.09 24.80
C PRO A 35 3.01 11.09 24.05
N GLY A 36 2.20 12.13 24.21
CA GLY A 36 0.94 12.29 23.47
C GLY A 36 -0.27 12.33 24.39
N ILE A 37 -1.30 13.09 24.02
CA ILE A 37 -2.56 13.18 24.78
C ILE A 37 -3.16 11.77 25.01
N LYS A 38 -2.96 10.86 24.05
CA LYS A 38 -3.48 9.48 24.09
C LYS A 38 -2.46 8.44 24.58
N ASN A 39 -1.24 8.83 24.93
CA ASN A 39 -0.13 7.93 25.25
C ASN A 39 0.51 8.34 26.59
N THR A 40 -0.24 8.23 27.68
CA THR A 40 0.14 8.76 29.00
C THR A 40 1.11 7.87 29.80
N THR A 41 1.32 6.61 29.38
CA THR A 41 2.12 5.64 30.17
C THR A 41 3.14 4.83 29.37
N THR A 42 2.92 4.62 28.07
CA THR A 42 3.83 3.87 27.18
C THR A 42 3.63 4.33 25.75
N PHE A 43 4.71 4.52 24.99
CA PHE A 43 4.62 4.88 23.57
C PHE A 43 4.01 3.74 22.75
N SER A 44 2.77 3.92 22.29
CA SER A 44 2.10 3.00 21.35
C SER A 44 1.97 3.63 19.96
N PRO A 45 2.46 2.97 18.89
CA PRO A 45 2.31 3.44 17.52
C PRO A 45 0.85 3.51 17.04
N TYR A 46 -0.08 2.90 17.79
CA TYR A 46 -1.52 2.90 17.49
C TYR A 46 -2.28 4.03 18.19
N LEU A 47 -1.69 4.65 19.22
CA LEU A 47 -2.32 5.70 20.03
C LEU A 47 -1.82 7.10 19.62
N TYR A 48 -1.92 7.40 18.32
CA TYR A 48 -1.50 8.66 17.74
C TYR A 48 -2.56 9.76 17.88
N ASP A 49 -2.10 11.01 17.92
CA ASP A 49 -2.98 12.18 17.88
C ASP A 49 -3.44 12.47 16.45
N ARG A 50 -2.51 12.36 15.49
CA ARG A 50 -2.77 12.53 14.07
C ARG A 50 -2.09 11.43 13.26
N ARG A 51 -2.79 10.96 12.22
CA ARG A 51 -2.25 10.11 11.16
C ARG A 51 -2.40 10.84 9.84
N GLU A 52 -1.30 11.01 9.12
CA GLU A 52 -1.27 11.63 7.81
C GLU A 52 -0.77 10.62 6.77
N GLN A 53 -1.51 10.46 5.67
CA GLN A 53 -1.07 9.63 4.56
C GLN A 53 -0.17 10.45 3.65
N THR A 54 1.10 10.06 3.53
CA THR A 54 2.09 10.79 2.72
C THR A 54 2.22 10.22 1.32
N SER A 55 1.88 8.95 1.12
CA SER A 55 1.79 8.35 -0.20
C SER A 55 0.71 7.27 -0.26
N SER A 56 0.15 7.10 -1.45
CA SER A 56 -0.71 5.98 -1.82
C SER A 56 -0.40 5.62 -3.25
N ARG A 57 -0.17 4.35 -3.53
CA ARG A 57 -0.11 3.87 -4.91
C ARG A 57 -0.69 2.48 -5.02
N GLU A 58 -1.31 2.23 -6.16
CA GLU A 58 -1.82 0.93 -6.54
C GLU A 58 -1.11 0.49 -7.80
N TYR A 59 -0.68 -0.78 -7.81
CA TYR A 59 0.04 -1.35 -8.93
C TYR A 59 -0.20 -2.85 -9.02
N LEU A 60 -0.15 -3.37 -10.24
CA LEU A 60 0.03 -4.81 -10.46
C LEU A 60 1.51 -5.14 -10.38
N GLU A 61 1.85 -6.26 -9.78
CA GLU A 61 3.20 -6.83 -9.81
C GLU A 61 3.14 -8.26 -10.33
N CYS A 62 3.96 -8.58 -11.32
CA CYS A 62 4.17 -9.97 -11.72
C CYS A 62 5.05 -10.68 -10.69
N ASP A 63 4.61 -11.84 -10.22
CA ASP A 63 5.38 -12.59 -9.24
C ASP A 63 6.68 -13.17 -9.82
N ASN A 64 6.69 -13.47 -11.13
CA ASN A 64 7.83 -14.11 -11.78
C ASN A 64 8.95 -13.11 -12.12
N CYS A 65 8.65 -12.07 -12.90
CA CYS A 65 9.67 -11.09 -13.33
C CYS A 65 9.70 -9.80 -12.51
N LYS A 66 8.82 -9.66 -11.50
CA LYS A 66 8.71 -8.48 -10.61
C LYS A 66 8.41 -7.15 -11.32
N THR A 67 8.03 -7.19 -12.60
CA THR A 67 7.58 -6.00 -13.32
C THR A 67 6.33 -5.44 -12.65
N ARG A 68 6.35 -4.13 -12.42
CA ARG A 68 5.24 -3.37 -11.84
C ARG A 68 4.54 -2.57 -12.93
N TYR A 69 3.21 -2.59 -12.91
CA TYR A 69 2.36 -1.82 -13.81
C TYR A 69 1.53 -0.85 -12.99
N SER A 70 1.45 0.41 -13.43
CA SER A 70 0.64 1.44 -12.77
C SER A 70 -0.87 1.12 -12.85
N GLY A 71 -1.63 1.76 -11.97
CA GLY A 71 -3.11 1.73 -11.95
C GLY A 71 -3.78 2.00 -13.31
N GLU A 72 -3.16 2.77 -14.20
CA GLU A 72 -3.71 3.04 -15.54
C GLU A 72 -3.57 1.86 -16.51
N MET A 73 -2.48 1.09 -16.40
CA MET A 73 -2.30 -0.13 -17.20
C MET A 73 -3.25 -1.24 -16.74
N LEU A 74 -3.56 -1.28 -15.43
CA LEU A 74 -4.59 -2.15 -14.84
C LEU A 74 -5.90 -2.09 -15.64
N TYR A 75 -6.44 -0.90 -15.89
CA TYR A 75 -7.69 -0.74 -16.64
C TYR A 75 -7.60 -1.15 -18.11
N LYS A 76 -6.40 -1.10 -18.71
CA LYS A 76 -6.19 -1.55 -20.11
C LYS A 76 -6.13 -3.07 -20.23
N PHE A 77 -5.62 -3.78 -19.22
CA PHE A 77 -5.57 -5.25 -19.22
C PHE A 77 -6.84 -5.90 -18.67
N LEU A 78 -7.68 -5.15 -17.93
CA LEU A 78 -8.95 -5.61 -17.35
C LEU A 78 -10.16 -5.56 -18.33
N LYS A 79 -10.02 -4.96 -19.52
CA LYS A 79 -11.04 -4.98 -20.59
C LYS A 79 -10.76 -6.09 -21.59
#